data_AF-T1GX90-F1
#
_entry.id   AF-T1GX90-F1
#
_cell.length_a   1.000
_cell.length_b   1.000
_cell.length_c   1.000
_cell.angle_alpha   90.00
_cell.angle_beta   90.00
_cell.angle_gamma   90.00
#
_symmetry.space_group_name_H-M   'P 1'
#
loop_
_entity.id
_entity.type
_entity.pdbx_description
1 polymer ?
#
loop_
_entity_poly.entity_id
_entity_poly.type
_entity_poly.pdbx_seq_one_letter_code
_entity_poly.pdbx_strand_id
1 'polypeptide(L)' 'MSWKHLKPFDTVCYTWLPNSKRGKFYAKSVKGLLIGYDDCGFRVFFKDKRIVEVCRDVIFDNYQEDNSKRYVDLSDWNME' A
#
# COMPACT_ATOMS: atom_id res chain seq x y z
N MET A 1 -12.59 12.01 6.77
CA MET A 1 -12.32 10.63 6.28
C MET A 1 -13.39 9.70 6.85
N SER A 2 -14.12 8.93 6.05
CA SER A 2 -15.05 7.90 6.55
C SER A 2 -14.28 6.59 6.78
N TRP A 3 -14.68 5.77 7.76
CA TRP A 3 -13.97 4.53 8.14
C TRP A 3 -13.81 3.55 6.96
N LYS A 4 -14.74 3.57 5.99
CA LYS A 4 -14.72 2.77 4.77
C LYS A 4 -13.54 3.08 3.84
N HIS A 5 -12.88 4.22 4.01
CA HIS A 5 -11.75 4.66 3.20
C HIS A 5 -10.39 4.34 3.84
N LEU A 6 -10.40 3.76 5.05
CA LEU A 6 -9.19 3.25 5.68
C LEU A 6 -8.92 1.83 5.17
N LYS A 7 -7.66 1.55 4.89
CA LYS A 7 -7.09 0.26 4.53
C LYS A 7 -6.11 -0.22 5.60
N PRO A 8 -5.93 -1.54 5.75
CA PRO A 8 -4.88 -2.09 6.61
C PRO A 8 -3.49 -1.58 6.21
N PHE A 9 -2.60 -1.41 7.18
CA PHE A 9 -1.19 -1.21 6.87
C PHE A 9 -0.63 -2.45 6.16
N ASP A 10 0.45 -2.25 5.42
CA ASP A 10 1.06 -3.25 4.53
C ASP A 10 0.19 -3.64 3.31
N THR A 11 -0.86 -2.88 3.03
CA THR A 11 -1.63 -3.05 1.79
C THR A 11 -0.80 -2.60 0.59
N VAL A 12 -0.74 -3.45 -0.44
CA VAL A 12 -0.10 -3.12 -1.73
C VAL A 12 -0.88 -2.02 -2.43
N CYS A 13 -0.15 -1.02 -2.90
CA CYS A 13 -0.73 0.11 -3.60
C CYS A 13 0.16 0.60 -4.75
N TYR A 14 -0.44 1.37 -5.66
CA TYR A 14 0.23 1.92 -6.83
C TYR A 14 0.04 3.42 -6.86
N THR A 15 1.14 4.15 -6.97
CA THR A 15 1.14 5.61 -7.04
C THR A 15 1.34 6.06 -8.48
N TRP A 16 0.63 7.09 -8.90
CA TRP A 16 0.80 7.63 -10.25
C TRP A 16 2.15 8.35 -10.39
N LEU A 17 2.90 8.06 -11.47
CA LEU A 17 4.16 8.74 -11.75
C LEU A 17 3.92 9.90 -12.74
N PRO A 18 4.21 11.16 -12.35
CA PRO A 18 4.02 12.30 -13.23
C PRO A 18 4.79 12.16 -14.54
N ASN A 19 4.20 12.62 -15.64
CA ASN A 19 4.82 12.53 -16.97
C ASN A 19 6.22 13.19 -17.04
N SER A 20 6.46 14.24 -16.26
CA SER A 20 7.76 14.93 -16.19
C SER A 20 8.89 14.08 -15.61
N LYS A 21 8.57 13.08 -14.79
CA LYS A 21 9.53 12.16 -14.17
C LYS A 21 9.60 10.80 -14.89
N ARG A 22 8.92 10.65 -16.04
CA ARG A 22 8.77 9.39 -16.76
C ARG A 22 9.38 9.49 -18.17
N GLY A 23 10.24 8.54 -18.54
CA GLY A 23 10.68 8.40 -19.94
C GLY A 23 9.63 7.68 -20.80
N LYS A 24 9.77 7.73 -22.14
CA LYS A 24 8.76 7.21 -23.10
C LYS A 24 8.36 5.75 -22.88
N PHE A 25 9.29 4.92 -22.39
CA PHE A 25 9.09 3.48 -22.16
C PHE A 25 9.01 3.08 -20.68
N TYR A 26 8.86 4.04 -19.76
CA TYR A 26 8.75 3.74 -18.33
C TYR A 26 7.30 3.48 -17.91
N ALA A 27 7.14 2.67 -16.86
CA ALA A 27 5.84 2.38 -16.27
C ALA A 27 5.12 3.65 -15.80
N LYS A 28 3.78 3.65 -15.89
CA LYS A 28 2.93 4.79 -15.51
C LYS A 28 2.69 4.91 -14.00
N SER A 29 2.98 3.84 -13.26
CA SER A 29 2.77 3.76 -11.82
C SER A 29 3.95 3.05 -11.16
N VAL A 30 4.11 3.32 -9.87
CA VAL A 30 5.13 2.68 -9.02
C VAL A 30 4.41 1.91 -7.91
N LYS A 31 4.83 0.66 -7.71
CA LYS A 31 4.29 -0.19 -6.64
C LYS A 31 4.92 0.19 -5.30
N GLY A 32 4.09 0.26 -4.26
CA GLY A 32 4.51 0.53 -2.89
C GLY A 32 3.60 -0.13 -1.86
N LEU A 33 3.94 0.05 -0.59
CA LEU A 33 3.20 -0.47 0.55
C LEU A 33 2.66 0.69 1.39
N LEU A 34 1.40 0.59 1.81
CA LEU A 34 0.79 1.56 2.72
C LEU A 34 1.38 1.40 4.13
N ILE A 35 2.11 2.40 4.61
CA ILE A 35 2.62 2.43 5.98
C ILE A 35 1.80 3.34 6.88
N GLY A 36 1.15 4.36 6.32
CA GLY A 36 0.43 5.33 7.13
C GLY A 36 -0.45 6.28 6.34
N TYR A 37 -1.14 7.12 7.09
CA TYR A 37 -1.93 8.23 6.57
C TYR A 37 -1.23 9.55 6.89
N ASP A 38 -1.47 10.55 6.07
CA ASP A 38 -1.02 11.92 6.27
C ASP A 38 -2.21 12.85 6.04
N ASP A 39 -2.15 14.10 6.51
CA ASP A 39 -3.30 15.03 6.44
C ASP A 39 -3.82 15.22 5.00
N CYS A 40 -2.93 15.12 4.02
CA CYS A 40 -3.24 15.32 2.61
C CYS A 40 -2.99 14.08 1.73
N GLY A 41 -2.80 12.88 2.29
CA GLY A 41 -2.54 11.69 1.47
C GLY A 41 -2.15 10.43 2.26
N PHE A 42 -1.36 9.57 1.62
CA PHE A 42 -0.92 8.29 2.15
C PHE A 42 0.61 8.23 2.20
N ARG A 43 1.14 7.67 3.28
CA ARG A 43 2.57 7.38 3.41
C ARG A 43 2.84 6.03 2.78
N VAL A 44 3.53 6.05 1.65
CA VAL A 44 3.82 4.87 0.84
C VAL A 44 5.30 4.57 0.88
N PHE A 45 5.64 3.34 1.21
CA PHE A 45 7.00 2.84 1.14
C PHE A 45 7.30 2.21 -0.21
N PHE A 46 8.37 2.67 -0.84
CA PHE A 46 8.87 2.14 -2.09
C PHE A 46 10.07 1.23 -1.84
N LYS A 47 9.90 -0.07 -2.05
CA LYS A 47 10.93 -1.09 -1.78
C LYS A 47 12.23 -0.85 -2.56
N ASP A 48 12.10 -0.41 -3.82
CA ASP A 48 13.25 -0.18 -4.72
C ASP A 48 14.18 0.92 -4.20
N LYS A 49 13.58 2.00 -3.68
CA LYS A 49 14.30 3.18 -3.20
C LYS A 49 14.57 3.13 -1.70
N ARG A 50 13.88 2.25 -0.96
CA ARG A 50 13.88 2.19 0.52
C ARG A 50 13.51 3.52 1.18
N ILE A 51 12.59 4.26 0.58
CA ILE A 51 12.10 5.54 1.09
C ILE A 51 10.59 5.49 1.32
N VAL A 52 10.13 6.33 2.24
CA VAL A 52 8.71 6.63 2.43
C VAL A 52 8.44 7.99 1.83
N GLU A 53 7.45 8.09 0.96
CA GLU A 53 6.98 9.37 0.42
C GLU A 53 5.48 9.53 0.69
N VAL A 54 5.02 10.77 0.79
CA VAL A 54 3.59 11.10 0.87
C VAL A 54 3.02 11.21 -0.54
N CYS A 55 2.03 10.39 -0.83
CA CYS A 55 1.36 10.32 -2.12
C CYS A 55 -0.13 10.62 -1.97
N ARG A 56 -0.65 11.56 -2.76
CA ARG A 56 -2.06 11.95 -2.72
C ARG A 56 -2.95 10.96 -3.48
N ASP A 57 -2.53 10.64 -4.70
CA ASP A 57 -3.27 9.76 -5.60
C ASP A 57 -2.65 8.36 -5.57
N VAL A 58 -3.36 7.46 -4.88
CA VAL A 58 -2.93 6.08 -4.66
C VAL A 58 -4.08 5.14 -5.02
N ILE A 59 -3.79 4.14 -5.83
CA ILE A 59 -4.73 3.07 -6.18
C ILE A 59 -4.32 1.83 -5.39
N PHE A 60 -5.20 1.35 -4.52
CA PHE A 60 -4.96 0.12 -3.76
C PHE A 60 -5.21 -1.11 -4.63
N ASP A 61 -4.31 -2.09 -4.53
CA ASP A 61 -4.49 -3.40 -5.13
C ASP A 61 -5.58 -4.11 -4.31
N ASN A 62 -6.84 -3.92 -4.70
CA ASN A 62 -7.95 -4.65 -4.09
C ASN A 62 -7.89 -6.09 -4.63
N TYR A 63 -6.91 -6.87 -4.18
CA TYR A 63 -7.12 -8.30 -4.10
C TYR A 63 -8.36 -8.47 -3.23
N GLN A 64 -9.43 -8.93 -3.87
CA GLN A 64 -10.67 -9.35 -3.23
C GLN A 64 -10.33 -9.98 -1.88
N GLU A 65 -11.00 -9.56 -0.81
CA GLU A 65 -10.84 -10.17 0.50
C GLU A 65 -11.21 -11.64 0.40
N ASP A 66 -10.21 -12.48 0.10
CA ASP A 66 -10.29 -13.88 0.42
C ASP A 66 -10.19 -13.93 1.96
N ASN A 67 -11.36 -13.80 2.60
CA ASN A 67 -11.56 -13.80 4.05
C ASN A 67 -11.11 -15.11 4.72
N SER A 68 -10.50 -16.03 3.98
CA SER A 68 -10.09 -17.35 4.41
C SER A 68 -8.84 -17.38 5.30
N LYS A 69 -8.07 -16.28 5.45
CA LYS A 69 -6.76 -16.32 6.14
C LYS A 69 -6.44 -15.15 7.08
N ARG A 70 -7.42 -14.58 7.79
CA ARG A 70 -7.16 -13.39 8.65
C ARG A 70 -7.03 -13.62 10.15
N TYR A 71 -7.11 -14.86 10.61
CA TYR A 71 -6.69 -15.18 11.97
C TYR A 71 -5.72 -16.36 11.90
N VAL A 72 -4.48 -16.12 12.33
CA VAL A 72 -3.65 -17.21 12.86
C VAL A 72 -4.33 -17.58 14.17
N ASP A 73 -4.73 -18.84 14.30
CA ASP A 73 -5.31 -19.29 15.56
C ASP A 73 -4.25 -19.09 16.65
N LEU A 74 -4.62 -18.45 17.77
CA LEU A 74 -3.68 -18.23 18.89
C LEU A 74 -3.16 -19.57 19.45
N SER A 75 -3.83 -20.68 19.14
CA SER A 75 -3.37 -22.03 19.46
C SER A 75 -2.13 -22.48 18.65
N ASP A 76 -1.82 -21.86 17.51
CA ASP A 76 -0.61 -22.14 16.72
C ASP A 76 0.67 -21.56 17.37
N TRP A 77 0.53 -20.65 18.34
CA TRP A 77 1.64 -20.03 19.08
C TRP A 77 1.99 -20.75 20.40
N ASN A 78 1.34 -21.89 20.69
CA ASN A 78 1.75 -22.73 21.80
C ASN A 78 3.05 -23.47 21.41
N MET A 79 4.19 -22.86 21.76
CA MET A 79 5.46 -23.58 21.88
C MET A 79 5.34 -24.54 23.08
N GLU A 80 5.00 -25.80 22.80
CA GLU A 80 5.48 -26.93 23.62
C GLU A 80 6.97 -27.16 23.38
#